data_AF-A0A507EZS0-F1
#
_entry.id   AF-A0A507EZS0-F1
#
_cell.length_a   1.000
_cell.length_b   1.000
_cell.length_c   1.000
_cell.angle_alpha   90.00
_cell.angle_beta   90.00
_cell.angle_gamma   90.00
#
_symmetry.space_group_name_H-M   'P 1'
#
loop_
_entity.id
_entity.type
_entity.pdbx_description
1 polymer ?
#
loop_
_entity_poly.entity_id
_entity_poly.type
_entity_poly.pdbx_seq_one_letter_code
_entity_poly.pdbx_strand_id
1 'polypeptide(L)'
;MATIKFYDLTADPTKSTRFFSPNTWKTRMALLHKQVKFETVPVTLLDIRGPIAKRSGLPNIQAPAIELPDGTFLYDSFRISEWLETAYPDAPSLFTGDGQSTRQANPAHLTTGKAYARLVDLGLGSSSPEWAVWFELCFPEVCKFHQEGVPGLYEYFISDQRLGPSGREKLFALDRVELIRRAKLTVTPLIQILRERPGEYLQGKFPGQADYVLFGRYAYCRLLNKEIAKEVWDDQAPELASWVQKLSQAFNGHAQKIFDEND
;
A
#
# COMPACT_ATOMS: atom_id res chain seq x y z
N MET A 1 21.33 9.25 15.80
CA MET A 1 21.38 8.09 14.88
C MET A 1 20.58 8.46 13.64
N ALA A 2 21.21 8.40 12.47
CA ALA A 2 20.54 8.71 11.22
C ALA A 2 19.40 7.70 10.97
N THR A 3 18.26 8.21 10.52
CA THR A 3 16.99 7.47 10.41
C THR A 3 16.67 7.27 8.93
N ILE A 4 16.08 6.14 8.55
CA ILE A 4 15.62 5.93 7.17
C ILE A 4 14.58 6.98 6.83
N LYS A 5 14.68 7.60 5.66
CA LYS A 5 13.59 8.43 5.14
C LYS A 5 12.72 7.60 4.24
N PHE A 6 11.42 7.65 4.47
CA PHE A 6 10.40 6.97 3.70
C PHE A 6 9.57 7.98 2.94
N TYR A 7 9.70 7.99 1.61
CA TYR A 7 8.98 8.89 0.73
C TYR A 7 7.57 8.37 0.46
N ASP A 8 6.57 9.07 1.00
CA ASP A 8 5.16 8.69 0.93
C ASP A 8 4.34 9.72 0.14
N LEU A 9 3.39 9.23 -0.66
CA LEU A 9 2.65 10.03 -1.63
C LEU A 9 1.47 10.76 -0.99
N THR A 10 1.44 12.07 -1.20
CA THR A 10 0.33 12.97 -0.90
C THR A 10 0.10 13.93 -2.07
N ALA A 11 -1.02 14.67 -2.06
CA ALA A 11 -1.30 15.68 -3.08
C ALA A 11 -0.63 17.03 -2.78
N ASP A 12 -0.41 17.35 -1.50
CA ASP A 12 0.27 18.58 -1.05
C ASP A 12 1.11 18.27 0.21
N PRO A 13 2.46 18.18 0.10
CA PRO A 13 3.36 17.89 1.21
C PRO A 13 3.29 18.88 2.38
N THR A 14 2.75 20.08 2.15
CA THR A 14 2.71 21.15 3.15
C THR A 14 1.38 21.20 3.90
N LYS A 15 0.32 20.58 3.36
CA LYS A 15 -1.05 20.70 3.89
C LYS A 15 -1.70 19.37 4.23
N SER A 16 -1.22 18.27 3.65
CA SER A 16 -1.92 17.00 3.71
C SER A 16 -1.05 15.89 4.26
N THR A 17 -1.52 15.27 5.35
CA THR A 17 -1.03 13.98 5.87
C THR A 17 -1.77 12.80 5.25
N ARG A 18 -2.56 13.02 4.19
CA ARG A 18 -3.35 11.99 3.51
C ARG A 18 -2.47 11.16 2.56
N PHE A 19 -1.85 10.13 3.11
CA PHE A 19 -0.97 9.22 2.36
C PHE A 19 -1.78 8.17 1.59
N PHE A 20 -2.28 8.51 0.41
CA PHE A 20 -3.28 7.67 -0.26
C PHE A 20 -2.70 6.40 -0.91
N SER A 21 -1.45 6.39 -1.35
CA SER A 21 -0.95 5.34 -2.26
C SER A 21 -0.94 3.94 -1.63
N PRO A 22 -1.53 2.92 -2.28
CA PRO A 22 -1.56 1.57 -1.73
C PRO A 22 -0.16 0.95 -1.66
N ASN A 23 0.72 1.31 -2.59
CA ASN A 23 2.08 0.77 -2.61
C ASN A 23 2.93 1.36 -1.48
N THR A 24 2.73 2.62 -1.11
CA THR A 24 3.47 3.22 0.00
C THR A 24 3.00 2.64 1.33
N TRP A 25 1.70 2.33 1.49
CA TRP A 25 1.20 1.58 2.65
C TRP A 25 1.86 0.21 2.83
N LYS A 26 2.18 -0.52 1.76
CA LYS A 26 2.94 -1.78 1.85
C LYS A 26 4.27 -1.57 2.55
N THR A 27 5.04 -0.57 2.12
CA THR A 27 6.34 -0.24 2.73
C THR A 27 6.20 0.32 4.13
N ARG A 28 5.22 1.20 4.38
CA ARG A 28 4.94 1.76 5.71
C ARG A 28 4.69 0.64 6.73
N MET A 29 3.81 -0.29 6.41
CA MET A 29 3.49 -1.43 7.28
C MET A 29 4.69 -2.37 7.45
N ALA A 30 5.48 -2.60 6.38
CA ALA A 30 6.69 -3.41 6.47
C ALA A 30 7.76 -2.78 7.38
N LEU A 31 7.99 -1.46 7.30
CA LEU A 31 8.91 -0.72 8.17
C LEU A 31 8.47 -0.81 9.65
N LEU A 32 7.17 -0.63 9.90
CA LEU A 32 6.58 -0.76 11.25
C LEU A 32 6.70 -2.19 11.80
N HIS A 33 6.38 -3.20 10.99
CA HIS A 33 6.52 -4.61 11.33
C HIS A 33 7.95 -4.95 11.73
N LYS A 34 8.92 -4.46 10.95
CA LYS A 34 10.34 -4.66 11.20
C LYS A 34 10.91 -3.79 12.31
N GLN A 35 10.07 -2.99 12.97
CA GLN A 35 10.44 -2.11 14.08
C GLN A 35 11.57 -1.14 13.68
N VAL A 36 11.61 -0.78 12.40
CA VAL A 36 12.62 0.13 11.87
C VAL A 36 12.20 1.55 12.17
N LYS A 37 13.08 2.33 12.76
CA LYS A 37 12.84 3.77 12.90
C LYS A 37 12.94 4.42 11.52
N PHE A 38 11.89 5.13 11.12
CA PHE A 38 11.87 5.90 9.88
C PHE A 38 11.23 7.27 10.08
N GLU A 39 11.60 8.21 9.22
CA GLU A 39 10.95 9.51 9.03
C GLU A 39 10.07 9.41 7.79
N THR A 40 8.78 9.76 7.90
CA THR A 40 7.94 9.91 6.70
C THR A 40 8.24 11.25 6.06
N VAL A 41 8.64 11.25 4.79
CA VAL A 41 8.85 12.44 3.98
C VAL A 41 7.69 12.53 2.98
N PRO A 42 6.73 13.46 3.17
CA PRO A 42 5.62 13.65 2.25
C PRO A 42 6.14 14.16 0.89
N VAL A 43 5.69 13.54 -0.19
CA VAL A 43 6.07 13.91 -1.56
C VAL A 43 4.88 13.78 -2.51
N THR A 44 4.88 14.56 -3.59
CA THR A 44 3.95 14.40 -4.71
C THR A 44 4.53 13.51 -5.80
N LEU A 45 3.70 13.14 -6.79
CA LEU A 45 4.19 12.47 -8.00
C LEU A 45 5.20 13.33 -8.78
N LEU A 46 5.09 14.65 -8.71
CA LEU A 46 6.03 15.58 -9.35
C LEU A 46 7.37 15.58 -8.60
N ASP A 47 7.34 15.54 -7.26
CA ASP A 47 8.56 15.47 -6.44
C ASP A 47 9.37 14.20 -6.72
N ILE A 48 8.67 13.05 -6.82
CA ILE A 48 9.29 11.77 -7.17
C ILE A 48 10.02 11.84 -8.51
N ARG A 49 9.38 12.43 -9.53
CA ARG A 49 9.91 12.49 -10.90
C ARG A 49 10.92 13.61 -11.12
N GLY A 50 10.98 14.60 -10.24
CA GLY A 50 11.89 15.74 -10.34
C GLY A 50 12.97 15.69 -9.25
N PRO A 51 12.80 16.41 -8.12
CA PRO A 51 13.77 16.48 -7.04
C PRO A 51 14.32 15.13 -6.56
N ILE A 52 13.46 14.12 -6.37
CA ILE A 52 13.89 12.81 -5.85
C ILE A 52 14.62 11.99 -6.92
N ALA A 53 14.15 11.97 -8.16
CA ALA A 53 14.87 11.36 -9.28
C ALA A 53 16.27 11.98 -9.46
N LYS A 54 16.38 13.32 -9.35
CA LYS A 54 17.66 14.03 -9.43
C LYS A 54 18.58 13.67 -8.25
N ARG A 55 18.06 13.68 -7.02
CA ARG A 55 18.83 13.38 -5.79
C ARG A 55 19.34 11.94 -5.78
N SER A 56 18.49 11.00 -6.18
CA SER A 56 18.82 9.57 -6.19
C SER A 56 19.71 9.15 -7.35
N GLY A 57 19.81 9.96 -8.41
CA GLY A 57 20.45 9.57 -9.67
C GLY A 57 19.68 8.49 -10.44
N LEU A 58 18.42 8.22 -10.07
CA LEU A 58 17.57 7.19 -10.64
C LEU A 58 16.41 7.84 -11.43
N PRO A 59 16.49 7.94 -12.77
CA PRO A 59 15.52 8.70 -13.56
C PRO A 59 14.10 8.10 -13.54
N ASN A 60 13.97 6.81 -13.26
CA ASN A 60 12.70 6.08 -13.24
C ASN A 60 12.25 5.69 -11.81
N ILE A 61 12.76 6.37 -10.78
CA ILE A 61 12.35 6.10 -9.40
C ILE A 61 10.84 6.30 -9.23
N GLN A 62 10.22 5.44 -8.42
CA GLN A 62 8.79 5.48 -8.11
C GLN A 62 8.58 5.46 -6.60
N ALA A 63 7.42 5.91 -6.15
CA ALA A 63 7.01 5.72 -4.76
C ALA A 63 6.35 4.33 -4.58
N PRO A 64 6.60 3.64 -3.45
CA PRO A 64 7.46 4.06 -2.36
C PRO A 64 8.94 4.01 -2.72
N ALA A 65 9.67 4.95 -2.12
CA ALA A 65 11.12 4.95 -2.07
C ALA A 65 11.57 5.16 -0.62
N ILE A 66 12.75 4.64 -0.28
CA ILE A 66 13.45 4.94 0.96
C ILE A 66 14.86 5.45 0.66
N GLU A 67 15.32 6.43 1.44
CA GLU A 67 16.71 6.88 1.49
C GLU A 67 17.33 6.37 2.80
N LEU A 68 18.39 5.57 2.67
CA LEU A 68 19.17 5.05 3.79
C LEU A 68 20.09 6.14 4.37
N PRO A 69 20.58 5.99 5.61
CA PRO A 69 21.51 6.93 6.23
C PRO A 69 22.77 7.28 5.44
N ASP A 70 23.24 6.37 4.59
CA ASP A 70 24.41 6.54 3.74
C ASP A 70 24.09 7.23 2.40
N GLY A 71 22.83 7.64 2.18
CA GLY A 71 22.35 8.27 0.95
C GLY A 71 21.90 7.29 -0.13
N THR A 72 21.96 5.98 0.12
CA THR A 72 21.49 4.96 -0.84
C THR A 72 19.96 5.00 -0.98
N PHE A 73 19.46 4.93 -2.20
CA PHE A 73 18.03 4.85 -2.49
C PHE A 73 17.59 3.42 -2.85
N LEU A 74 16.46 3.00 -2.28
CA LEU A 74 15.74 1.79 -2.66
C LEU A 74 14.30 2.17 -2.98
N TYR A 75 13.73 1.62 -4.06
CA TYR A 75 12.34 1.81 -4.46
C TYR A 75 11.78 0.48 -4.97
N ASP A 76 10.47 0.44 -5.21
CA ASP A 76 9.63 -0.77 -5.33
C ASP A 76 9.30 -1.35 -3.95
N SER A 77 8.00 -1.40 -3.64
CA SER A 77 7.54 -1.82 -2.31
C SER A 77 7.93 -3.24 -1.96
N PHE A 78 7.92 -4.16 -2.94
CA PHE A 78 8.24 -5.56 -2.69
C PHE A 78 9.74 -5.74 -2.52
N ARG A 79 10.55 -5.09 -3.36
CA ARG A 79 12.01 -5.05 -3.22
C ARG A 79 12.42 -4.46 -1.86
N ILE A 80 11.76 -3.40 -1.41
CA ILE A 80 12.00 -2.82 -0.08
C ILE A 80 11.67 -3.85 1.01
N SER A 81 10.56 -4.57 0.92
CA SER A 81 10.22 -5.62 1.89
C SER A 81 11.25 -6.76 1.92
N GLU A 82 11.77 -7.18 0.76
CA GLU A 82 12.84 -8.19 0.72
C GLU A 82 14.17 -7.70 1.29
N TRP A 83 14.50 -6.43 1.05
CA TRP A 83 15.65 -5.80 1.66
C TRP A 83 15.48 -5.71 3.18
N LEU A 84 14.31 -5.28 3.67
CA LEU A 84 13.98 -5.20 5.09
C LEU A 84 14.08 -6.56 5.79
N GLU A 85 13.60 -7.62 5.13
CA GLU A 85 13.72 -9.01 5.60
C GLU A 85 15.18 -9.40 5.84
N THR A 86 16.08 -8.99 4.93
CA THR A 86 17.50 -9.31 5.01
C THR A 86 18.25 -8.41 5.99
N ALA A 87 17.96 -7.10 5.97
CA ALA A 87 18.68 -6.07 6.72
C ALA A 87 18.31 -6.05 8.21
N TYR A 88 17.12 -6.51 8.57
CA TYR A 88 16.61 -6.54 9.95
C TYR A 88 16.23 -7.97 10.36
N PRO A 89 17.20 -8.91 10.42
CA PRO A 89 16.89 -10.32 10.60
C PRO A 89 16.42 -10.64 12.02
N ASP A 90 16.74 -9.80 13.00
CA ASP A 90 16.34 -9.97 14.40
C ASP A 90 14.91 -9.52 14.68
N ALA A 91 14.30 -8.76 13.76
CA ALA A 91 12.88 -8.39 13.82
C ALA A 91 11.98 -9.51 13.27
N PRO A 92 10.68 -9.52 13.64
CA PRO A 92 9.72 -10.50 13.12
C PRO A 92 9.73 -10.58 11.59
N SER A 93 9.61 -11.80 11.05
CA SER A 93 9.64 -12.04 9.60
C SER A 93 8.36 -11.55 8.92
N LEU A 94 8.53 -10.86 7.78
CA LEU A 94 7.42 -10.38 6.97
C LEU A 94 6.73 -11.52 6.21
N PHE A 95 7.36 -12.67 6.06
CA PHE A 95 6.94 -13.70 5.11
C PHE A 95 6.52 -15.01 5.76
N THR A 96 6.79 -15.25 7.04
CA THR A 96 6.45 -16.53 7.69
C THR A 96 5.09 -16.55 8.36
N GLY A 97 4.60 -15.41 8.85
CA GLY A 97 3.32 -15.33 9.57
C GLY A 97 3.31 -16.01 10.95
N ASP A 98 4.47 -16.40 11.47
CA ASP A 98 4.65 -17.10 12.75
C ASP A 98 5.12 -16.17 13.90
N GLY A 99 5.42 -14.91 13.59
CA GLY A 99 5.87 -13.90 14.55
C GLY A 99 7.31 -14.06 15.03
N GLN A 100 8.04 -15.07 14.53
CA GLN A 100 9.44 -15.29 14.88
C GLN A 100 10.35 -14.33 14.11
N SER A 101 11.54 -14.10 14.66
CA SER A 101 12.56 -13.33 13.96
C SER A 101 12.95 -14.00 12.64
N THR A 102 13.33 -13.21 11.65
CA THR A 102 13.78 -13.75 10.34
C THR A 102 14.98 -14.67 10.50
N ARG A 103 15.89 -14.36 11.44
CA ARG A 103 17.07 -15.19 11.75
C ARG A 103 16.70 -16.61 12.18
N GLN A 104 15.56 -16.77 12.85
CA GLN A 104 15.08 -18.05 13.35
C GLN A 104 14.14 -18.76 12.35
N ALA A 105 13.75 -18.08 11.28
CA ALA A 105 12.80 -18.60 10.31
C ALA A 105 13.38 -19.79 9.53
N ASN A 106 12.53 -20.78 9.27
CA ASN A 106 12.85 -21.86 8.35
C ASN A 106 13.00 -21.30 6.91
N PRO A 107 14.13 -21.54 6.21
CA PRO A 107 14.33 -21.04 4.85
C PRO A 107 13.26 -21.46 3.83
N ALA A 108 12.67 -22.66 3.99
CA ALA A 108 11.58 -23.12 3.14
C ALA A 108 10.29 -22.32 3.40
N HIS A 109 10.00 -21.99 4.66
CA HIS A 109 8.86 -21.12 5.01
C HIS A 109 9.06 -19.71 4.47
N LEU A 110 10.28 -19.15 4.54
CA LEU A 110 10.59 -17.86 3.93
C LEU A 110 10.35 -17.88 2.42
N THR A 111 10.82 -18.92 1.73
CA THR A 111 10.66 -19.06 0.28
C THR A 111 9.18 -19.13 -0.12
N THR A 112 8.42 -20.02 0.53
CA THR A 112 6.98 -20.16 0.29
C THR A 112 6.22 -18.89 0.66
N GLY A 113 6.58 -18.26 1.78
CA GLY A 113 6.01 -17.02 2.26
C GLY A 113 6.19 -15.84 1.31
N LYS A 114 7.41 -15.69 0.75
CA LYS A 114 7.72 -14.70 -0.28
C LYS A 114 6.93 -14.96 -1.56
N ALA A 115 6.90 -16.21 -2.03
CA ALA A 115 6.13 -16.58 -3.22
C ALA A 115 4.64 -16.29 -3.04
N TYR A 116 4.10 -16.60 -1.86
CA TYR A 116 2.72 -16.30 -1.51
C TYR A 116 2.44 -14.79 -1.50
N ALA A 117 3.24 -13.99 -0.78
CA ALA A 117 3.09 -12.55 -0.76
C ALA A 117 3.23 -11.93 -2.16
N ARG A 118 4.12 -12.48 -3.01
CA ARG A 118 4.29 -12.02 -4.39
C ARG A 118 3.10 -12.37 -5.28
N LEU A 119 2.50 -13.55 -5.10
CA LEU A 119 1.27 -13.93 -5.78
C LEU A 119 0.14 -12.96 -5.44
N VAL A 120 -0.03 -12.64 -4.15
CA VAL A 120 -1.05 -11.65 -3.72
C VAL A 120 -0.74 -10.27 -4.30
N ASP A 121 0.51 -9.83 -4.30
CA ASP A 121 0.95 -8.55 -4.84
C ASP A 121 0.69 -8.40 -6.34
N LEU A 122 1.03 -9.41 -7.13
CA LEU A 122 0.84 -9.40 -8.58
C LEU A 122 -0.63 -9.58 -9.00
N GLY A 123 -1.40 -10.38 -8.25
CA GLY A 123 -2.80 -10.69 -8.57
C GLY A 123 -3.78 -9.68 -7.98
N LEU A 124 -3.92 -9.67 -6.65
CA LEU A 124 -4.98 -8.93 -5.95
C LEU A 124 -4.56 -7.53 -5.51
N GLY A 125 -3.25 -7.34 -5.38
CA GLY A 125 -2.62 -6.12 -4.87
C GLY A 125 -1.99 -5.23 -5.93
N SER A 126 -2.09 -5.57 -7.21
CA SER A 126 -1.55 -4.80 -8.34
C SER A 126 -2.49 -3.67 -8.74
N SER A 127 -1.94 -2.58 -9.28
CA SER A 127 -2.74 -1.47 -9.85
C SER A 127 -3.01 -1.66 -11.34
N SER A 128 -2.73 -2.85 -11.88
CA SER A 128 -2.99 -3.16 -13.28
C SER A 128 -4.45 -3.65 -13.44
N PRO A 129 -5.20 -3.17 -14.46
CA PRO A 129 -6.65 -3.35 -14.63
C PRO A 129 -7.14 -4.80 -14.81
N GLU A 130 -6.25 -5.78 -14.81
CA GLU A 130 -6.60 -7.14 -15.21
C GLU A 130 -7.38 -7.85 -14.08
N TRP A 131 -6.72 -8.10 -12.95
CA TRP A 131 -7.25 -8.97 -11.89
C TRP A 131 -7.88 -8.18 -10.75
N ALA A 132 -7.39 -6.96 -10.49
CA ALA A 132 -7.91 -6.06 -9.47
C ALA A 132 -8.35 -4.73 -10.11
N VAL A 133 -9.38 -4.11 -9.53
CA VAL A 133 -10.04 -2.91 -10.11
C VAL A 133 -9.92 -1.67 -9.22
N TRP A 134 -8.98 -1.69 -8.28
CA TRP A 134 -8.87 -0.66 -7.25
C TRP A 134 -8.60 0.73 -7.83
N PHE A 135 -7.71 0.80 -8.82
CA PHE A 135 -7.34 2.09 -9.42
C PHE A 135 -8.51 2.69 -10.20
N GLU A 136 -9.18 1.87 -11.01
CA GLU A 136 -10.34 2.24 -11.82
C GLU A 136 -11.51 2.68 -10.95
N LEU A 137 -11.77 1.93 -9.86
CA LEU A 137 -12.85 2.19 -8.91
C LEU A 137 -12.70 3.57 -8.27
N CYS A 138 -11.54 3.87 -7.68
CA CYS A 138 -11.29 5.15 -7.01
C CYS A 138 -10.71 6.23 -7.92
N PHE A 139 -10.70 6.02 -9.25
CA PHE A 139 -10.11 6.97 -10.20
C PHE A 139 -10.73 8.40 -10.10
N PRO A 140 -12.06 8.56 -9.97
CA PRO A 140 -12.66 9.88 -9.79
C PRO A 140 -12.20 10.59 -8.51
N GLU A 141 -12.07 9.86 -7.40
CA GLU A 141 -11.71 10.42 -6.10
C GLU A 141 -10.24 10.77 -6.02
N VAL A 142 -9.36 9.92 -6.57
CA VAL A 142 -7.94 10.28 -6.67
C VAL A 142 -7.74 11.48 -7.60
N CYS A 143 -8.55 11.63 -8.66
CA CYS A 143 -8.55 12.85 -9.49
C CYS A 143 -8.90 14.09 -8.67
N LYS A 144 -10.01 14.07 -7.91
CA LYS A 144 -10.41 15.19 -7.02
C LYS A 144 -9.31 15.51 -6.01
N PHE A 145 -8.73 14.48 -5.40
CA PHE A 145 -7.64 14.67 -4.45
C PHE A 145 -6.41 15.35 -5.07
N HIS A 146 -6.07 15.02 -6.33
CA HIS A 146 -4.97 15.69 -7.02
C HIS A 146 -5.33 17.11 -7.51
N GLN A 147 -6.60 17.41 -7.77
CA GLN A 147 -7.08 18.77 -8.09
C GLN A 147 -6.89 19.74 -6.92
N GLU A 148 -7.03 19.23 -5.69
CA GLU A 148 -6.81 20.00 -4.45
C GLU A 148 -5.33 20.11 -4.06
N GLY A 149 -4.44 19.41 -4.80
CA GLY A 149 -3.01 19.35 -4.55
C GLY A 149 -2.21 20.54 -5.06
N VAL A 150 -0.88 20.33 -5.17
CA VAL A 150 0.02 21.35 -5.71
C VAL A 150 -0.26 21.63 -7.21
N PRO A 151 0.04 22.85 -7.71
CA PRO A 151 -0.16 23.20 -9.12
C PRO A 151 0.55 22.23 -10.07
N GLY A 152 -0.12 21.86 -11.18
CA GLY A 152 0.43 20.96 -12.20
C GLY A 152 0.29 19.46 -11.89
N LEU A 153 -0.01 19.10 -10.64
CA LEU A 153 -0.11 17.70 -10.23
C LEU A 153 -1.31 17.01 -10.89
N TYR A 154 -2.48 17.66 -10.89
CA TYR A 154 -3.68 17.13 -11.52
C TYR A 154 -3.50 16.92 -13.02
N GLU A 155 -2.97 17.93 -13.72
CA GLU A 155 -2.74 17.93 -15.16
C GLU A 155 -1.80 16.78 -15.54
N TYR A 156 -0.71 16.60 -14.80
CA TYR A 156 0.19 15.47 -14.98
C TYR A 156 -0.53 14.13 -14.74
N PHE A 157 -1.29 14.02 -13.64
CA PHE A 157 -1.93 12.77 -13.22
C PHE A 157 -2.90 12.22 -14.28
N ILE A 158 -3.65 13.11 -14.93
CA ILE A 158 -4.63 12.76 -15.96
C ILE A 158 -4.08 12.77 -17.39
N SER A 159 -2.81 13.14 -17.58
CA SER A 159 -2.23 13.31 -18.92
C SER A 159 -2.16 11.99 -19.71
N ASP A 160 -2.23 12.10 -21.03
CA ASP A 160 -1.99 10.98 -21.94
C ASP A 160 -0.57 10.41 -21.81
N GLN A 161 0.41 11.22 -21.38
CA GLN A 161 1.75 10.72 -21.07
C GLN A 161 1.71 9.65 -19.97
N ARG A 162 0.83 9.80 -18.99
CA ARG A 162 0.71 8.89 -17.85
C ARG A 162 -0.32 7.79 -18.09
N LEU A 163 -1.49 8.14 -18.61
CA LEU A 163 -2.64 7.24 -18.74
C LEU A 163 -2.72 6.57 -20.12
N GLY A 164 -1.91 6.99 -21.07
CA GLY A 164 -2.06 6.64 -22.48
C GLY A 164 -3.20 7.41 -23.16
N PRO A 165 -3.32 7.30 -24.50
CA PRO A 165 -4.28 8.08 -25.28
C PRO A 165 -5.73 7.90 -24.82
N SER A 166 -6.36 9.02 -24.46
CA SER A 166 -7.73 9.09 -23.95
C SER A 166 -7.97 8.24 -22.69
N GLY A 167 -6.90 7.99 -21.91
CA GLY A 167 -6.97 7.14 -20.74
C GLY A 167 -7.90 7.71 -19.66
N ARG A 168 -7.92 9.03 -19.51
CA ARG A 168 -8.84 9.74 -18.61
C ARG A 168 -10.29 9.45 -18.97
N GLU A 169 -10.70 9.69 -20.21
CA GLU A 169 -12.07 9.52 -20.68
C GLU A 169 -12.51 8.06 -20.51
N LYS A 170 -11.65 7.10 -20.88
CA LYS A 170 -11.91 5.67 -20.71
C LYS A 170 -12.17 5.31 -19.24
N LEU A 171 -11.35 5.81 -18.32
CA LEU A 171 -11.51 5.53 -16.89
C LEU A 171 -12.78 6.15 -16.31
N PHE A 172 -13.14 7.37 -16.71
CA PHE A 172 -14.41 7.99 -16.29
C PHE A 172 -15.64 7.28 -16.87
N ALA A 173 -15.54 6.67 -18.06
CA ALA A 173 -16.64 5.97 -18.71
C ALA A 173 -16.95 4.58 -18.11
N LEU A 174 -16.09 4.02 -17.25
CA LEU A 174 -16.32 2.70 -16.67
C LEU A 174 -17.57 2.66 -15.76
N ASP A 175 -18.25 1.51 -15.71
CA ASP A 175 -19.38 1.31 -14.81
C ASP A 175 -18.92 1.12 -13.36
N ARG A 176 -19.28 2.08 -12.50
CA ARG A 176 -18.89 2.05 -11.08
C ARG A 176 -19.59 0.96 -10.29
N VAL A 177 -20.83 0.60 -10.62
CA VAL A 177 -21.55 -0.49 -9.95
C VAL A 177 -20.86 -1.82 -10.22
N GLU A 178 -20.47 -2.06 -11.49
CA GLU A 178 -19.72 -3.25 -11.86
C GLU A 178 -18.31 -3.27 -11.23
N LEU A 179 -17.62 -2.13 -11.18
CA LEU A 179 -16.32 -2.03 -10.52
C LEU A 179 -16.40 -2.34 -9.02
N ILE A 180 -17.43 -1.86 -8.31
CA ILE A 180 -17.67 -2.23 -6.92
C ILE A 180 -17.92 -3.73 -6.79
N ARG A 181 -18.78 -4.31 -7.65
CA ARG A 181 -19.04 -5.76 -7.66
C ARG A 181 -17.75 -6.57 -7.87
N ARG A 182 -16.88 -6.15 -8.80
CA ARG A 182 -15.57 -6.79 -9.04
C ARG A 182 -14.64 -6.62 -7.85
N ALA A 183 -14.54 -5.44 -7.26
CA ALA A 183 -13.75 -5.21 -6.05
C ALA A 183 -14.19 -6.14 -4.91
N LYS A 184 -15.50 -6.31 -4.72
CA LYS A 184 -16.06 -7.25 -3.74
C LYS A 184 -15.63 -8.70 -4.00
N LEU A 185 -15.65 -9.14 -5.26
CA LEU A 185 -15.16 -10.47 -5.65
C LEU A 185 -13.67 -10.68 -5.37
N THR A 186 -12.82 -9.66 -5.57
CA THR A 186 -11.37 -9.80 -5.35
C THR A 186 -10.98 -10.11 -3.91
N VAL A 187 -11.79 -9.69 -2.93
CA VAL A 187 -11.56 -9.97 -1.50
C VAL A 187 -12.35 -11.18 -0.99
N THR A 188 -13.18 -11.81 -1.82
CA THR A 188 -13.95 -13.01 -1.43
C THR A 188 -13.04 -14.18 -0.99
N PRO A 189 -11.93 -14.50 -1.69
CA PRO A 189 -11.01 -15.55 -1.21
C PRO A 189 -10.42 -15.24 0.17
N LEU A 190 -10.08 -13.98 0.44
CA LEU A 190 -9.61 -13.55 1.76
C LEU A 190 -10.68 -13.81 2.83
N ILE A 191 -11.94 -13.45 2.56
CA ILE A 191 -13.06 -13.72 3.50
C ILE A 191 -13.15 -15.21 3.84
N GLN A 192 -13.08 -16.10 2.83
CA GLN A 192 -13.16 -17.54 3.08
C GLN A 192 -11.98 -18.05 3.92
N ILE A 193 -10.76 -17.60 3.63
CA ILE A 193 -9.57 -17.98 4.42
C ILE A 193 -9.72 -17.53 5.88
N LEU A 194 -10.16 -16.29 6.12
CA LEU A 194 -10.35 -15.75 7.47
C LEU A 194 -11.46 -16.48 8.24
N ARG A 195 -12.49 -16.98 7.54
CA ARG A 195 -13.54 -17.79 8.14
C ARG A 195 -13.06 -19.17 8.57
N GLU A 196 -12.19 -19.79 7.77
CA GLU A 196 -11.55 -21.06 8.13
C GLU A 196 -10.51 -20.90 9.26
N ARG A 197 -9.96 -19.68 9.43
CA ARG A 197 -8.94 -19.37 10.42
C ARG A 197 -9.34 -18.14 11.26
N PRO A 198 -10.39 -18.24 12.10
CA PRO A 198 -10.89 -17.10 12.86
C PRO A 198 -9.80 -16.48 13.73
N GLY A 199 -9.67 -15.15 13.65
CA GLY A 199 -8.69 -14.39 14.42
C GLY A 199 -7.29 -14.34 13.82
N GLU A 200 -6.97 -15.18 12.83
CA GLU A 200 -5.68 -15.13 12.12
C GLU A 200 -5.65 -14.01 11.06
N TYR A 201 -4.49 -13.86 10.43
CA TYR A 201 -4.20 -12.99 9.31
C TYR A 201 -4.05 -13.83 8.04
N LEU A 202 -3.97 -13.18 6.87
CA LEU A 202 -3.78 -13.85 5.60
C LEU A 202 -2.45 -14.59 5.54
N GLN A 203 -1.38 -14.02 6.14
CA GLN A 203 -0.07 -14.66 6.20
C GLN A 203 0.01 -15.80 7.24
N GLY A 204 -0.80 -15.76 8.31
CA GLY A 204 -0.77 -16.73 9.41
C GLY A 204 -1.26 -16.13 10.73
N LYS A 205 -0.74 -16.62 11.86
CA LYS A 205 -1.11 -16.14 13.20
C LYS A 205 -0.70 -14.69 13.46
N PHE A 206 0.35 -14.23 12.78
CA PHE A 206 0.84 -12.85 12.79
C PHE A 206 0.73 -12.25 11.38
N PRO A 207 0.51 -10.94 11.25
CA PRO A 207 0.38 -10.31 9.94
C PRO A 207 1.71 -10.31 9.20
N GLY A 208 1.68 -10.34 7.88
CA GLY A 208 2.89 -10.24 7.05
C GLY A 208 2.67 -9.47 5.76
N GLN A 209 3.60 -9.62 4.82
CA GLN A 209 3.60 -8.87 3.57
C GLN A 209 2.34 -9.14 2.73
N ALA A 210 1.80 -10.37 2.73
CA ALA A 210 0.55 -10.66 2.03
C ALA A 210 -0.62 -9.84 2.61
N ASP A 211 -0.66 -9.66 3.94
CA ASP A 211 -1.64 -8.80 4.58
C ASP A 211 -1.47 -7.33 4.18
N TYR A 212 -0.23 -6.83 4.21
CA TYR A 212 0.07 -5.42 3.93
C TYR A 212 -0.22 -5.02 2.49
N VAL A 213 -0.10 -5.96 1.56
CA VAL A 213 -0.50 -5.79 0.17
C VAL A 213 -1.99 -5.46 0.05
N LEU A 214 -2.86 -6.25 0.69
CA LEU A 214 -4.31 -6.02 0.63
C LEU A 214 -4.73 -4.85 1.52
N PHE A 215 -4.08 -4.69 2.67
CA PHE A 215 -4.36 -3.58 3.58
C PHE A 215 -4.03 -2.23 2.94
N GLY A 216 -2.98 -2.16 2.10
CA GLY A 216 -2.72 -0.97 1.30
C GLY A 216 -3.87 -0.62 0.36
N ARG A 217 -4.61 -1.62 -0.17
CA ARG A 217 -5.81 -1.39 -1.00
C ARG A 217 -6.99 -0.89 -0.18
N TYR A 218 -7.18 -1.44 1.02
CA TYR A 218 -8.14 -0.88 1.99
C TYR A 218 -7.79 0.59 2.30
N ALA A 219 -6.55 0.88 2.70
CA ALA A 219 -6.12 2.23 3.06
C ALA A 219 -6.29 3.22 1.90
N TYR A 220 -5.97 2.82 0.67
CA TYR A 220 -6.23 3.61 -0.53
C TYR A 220 -7.72 3.94 -0.70
N CYS A 221 -8.61 2.94 -0.57
CA CYS A 221 -10.05 3.20 -0.62
C CYS A 221 -10.46 4.12 0.53
N ARG A 222 -10.07 3.82 1.76
CA ARG A 222 -10.47 4.53 2.99
C ARG A 222 -10.06 6.00 3.00
N LEU A 223 -8.89 6.33 2.44
CA LEU A 223 -8.39 7.70 2.37
C LEU A 223 -8.97 8.49 1.21
N LEU A 224 -9.48 7.83 0.17
CA LEU A 224 -10.07 8.51 -1.00
C LEU A 224 -11.60 8.57 -0.97
N ASN A 225 -12.25 7.51 -0.49
CA ASN A 225 -13.70 7.34 -0.48
C ASN A 225 -14.11 6.40 0.67
N LYS A 226 -14.60 6.96 1.78
CA LYS A 226 -14.94 6.20 2.99
C LYS A 226 -16.15 5.29 2.75
N GLU A 227 -17.08 5.71 1.90
CA GLU A 227 -18.29 4.98 1.57
C GLU A 227 -17.97 3.71 0.78
N ILE A 228 -17.09 3.81 -0.24
CA ILE A 228 -16.59 2.64 -0.98
C ILE A 228 -15.79 1.73 -0.06
N ALA A 229 -14.94 2.31 0.80
CA ALA A 229 -14.16 1.53 1.75
C ALA A 229 -15.07 0.73 2.69
N LYS A 230 -16.10 1.37 3.23
CA LYS A 230 -17.11 0.73 4.07
C LYS A 230 -17.86 -0.37 3.31
N GLU A 231 -18.35 -0.07 2.11
CA GLU A 231 -19.15 -1.01 1.33
C GLU A 231 -18.37 -2.27 0.93
N VAL A 232 -17.09 -2.12 0.57
CA VAL A 232 -16.24 -3.24 0.14
C VAL A 232 -15.58 -3.94 1.33
N TRP A 233 -15.11 -3.23 2.34
CA TRP A 233 -14.24 -3.85 3.36
C TRP A 233 -14.94 -4.12 4.68
N ASP A 234 -15.87 -3.26 5.09
CA ASP A 234 -16.49 -3.36 6.41
C ASP A 234 -17.84 -4.11 6.34
N ASP A 235 -18.65 -3.84 5.32
CA ASP A 235 -20.02 -4.34 5.23
C ASP A 235 -20.14 -5.71 4.55
N GLN A 236 -19.09 -6.18 3.87
CA GLN A 236 -19.15 -7.46 3.15
C GLN A 236 -19.19 -8.68 4.08
N ALA A 237 -18.37 -8.67 5.14
CA ALA A 237 -18.25 -9.80 6.05
C ALA A 237 -17.59 -9.36 7.38
N PRO A 238 -18.07 -9.84 8.54
CA PRO A 238 -17.49 -9.48 9.84
C PRO A 238 -16.03 -9.93 9.98
N GLU A 239 -15.63 -11.02 9.33
CA GLU A 239 -14.24 -11.50 9.35
C GLU A 239 -13.29 -10.51 8.65
N LEU A 240 -13.73 -9.91 7.53
CA LEU A 240 -12.96 -8.91 6.79
C LEU A 240 -12.88 -7.59 7.58
N ALA A 241 -14.01 -7.13 8.13
CA ALA A 241 -14.07 -5.95 8.97
C ALA A 241 -13.14 -6.07 10.19
N SER A 242 -13.17 -7.24 10.85
CA SER A 242 -12.26 -7.53 11.98
C SER A 242 -10.80 -7.56 11.54
N TRP A 243 -10.48 -8.16 10.39
CA TRP A 243 -9.12 -8.18 9.85
C TRP A 243 -8.60 -6.77 9.55
N VAL A 244 -9.42 -5.91 8.92
CA VAL A 244 -9.13 -4.50 8.70
C VAL A 244 -8.87 -3.78 10.02
N GLN A 245 -9.77 -3.92 10.99
CA GLN A 245 -9.66 -3.26 12.30
C GLN A 245 -8.37 -3.65 13.03
N LYS A 246 -8.03 -4.95 13.05
CA LYS A 246 -6.80 -5.46 13.65
C LYS A 246 -5.56 -4.80 13.04
N LEU A 247 -5.51 -4.69 11.71
CA LEU A 247 -4.38 -4.06 11.01
C LEU A 247 -4.34 -2.54 11.18
N SER A 248 -5.51 -1.88 11.23
CA SER A 248 -5.60 -0.44 11.51
C SER A 248 -5.08 -0.10 12.91
N GLN A 249 -5.35 -0.97 13.89
CA GLN A 249 -4.93 -0.82 15.28
C GLN A 249 -3.50 -1.36 15.56
N ALA A 250 -2.93 -2.13 14.63
CA ALA A 250 -1.56 -2.63 14.75
C ALA A 250 -0.54 -1.50 14.89
N PHE A 251 0.64 -1.83 15.43
CA PHE A 251 1.76 -0.90 15.57
C PHE A 251 1.38 0.40 16.31
N ASN A 252 0.69 0.26 17.45
CA ASN A 252 0.18 1.38 18.27
C ASN A 252 -0.82 2.28 17.53
N GLY A 253 -1.67 1.67 16.69
CA GLY A 253 -2.69 2.36 15.91
C GLY A 253 -2.13 3.33 14.87
N HIS A 254 -0.95 3.05 14.31
CA HIS A 254 -0.29 3.96 13.37
C HIS A 254 -1.19 4.29 12.18
N ALA A 255 -1.82 3.29 11.59
CA ALA A 255 -2.72 3.47 10.46
C ALA A 255 -4.01 4.20 10.89
N GLN A 256 -4.61 3.79 12.02
CA GLN A 256 -5.82 4.42 12.55
C GLN A 256 -5.64 5.94 12.77
N LYS A 257 -4.52 6.37 13.35
CA LYS A 257 -4.23 7.81 13.54
C LYS A 257 -4.24 8.60 12.23
N ILE A 258 -3.66 8.03 11.17
CA ILE A 258 -3.67 8.67 9.83
C ILE A 258 -5.10 8.72 9.29
N PHE A 259 -5.90 7.68 9.50
CA PHE A 259 -7.31 7.68 9.08
C PHE A 259 -8.12 8.74 9.84
N ASP A 260 -7.94 8.85 11.16
CA ASP A 260 -8.66 9.79 12.02
C ASP A 260 -8.29 11.26 11.74
N GLU A 261 -7.01 11.55 11.45
CA GLU A 261 -6.56 12.90 11.05
C GLU A 261 -7.15 13.38 9.73
N ASN A 262 -7.64 12.44 8.91
CA ASN A 262 -8.16 12.69 7.58
C ASN A 262 -9.67 12.52 7.49
N ASP A 263 -10.33 12.43 8.66
CA ASP A 263 -11.77 12.27 8.77
C ASP A 263 -12.59 13.55 8.70
#